data_AF-A0A9E5RQH4-F1
#
_entry.id   AF-A0A9E5RQH4-F1
#
_cell.length_a   1.000
_cell.length_b   1.000
_cell.length_c   1.000
_cell.angle_alpha   90.00
_cell.angle_beta   90.00
_cell.angle_gamma   90.00
#
_symmetry.space_group_name_H-M   'P 1'
#
loop_
_entity.id
_entity.type
_entity.pdbx_description
1 polymer ?
#
loop_
_entity_poly.entity_id
_entity_poly.type
_entity_poly.pdbx_seq_one_letter_code
_entity_poly.pdbx_strand_id
1 'polypeptide(L)'
;MSERKKAVSRIATLRDKTGLTQAQLAVLVGVTTNTIQNWESGKSGVDQIEKFLKLCEVLGCDLQQLIEYVPDPEADDTKAGSFSLEDLREMRQRWGSK
;
A
#
# COMPACT_ATOMS: atom_id res chain seq x y z
N MET A 1 -2.35 34.53 -1.00
CA MET A 1 -2.72 33.71 -2.17
C MET A 1 -2.08 32.34 -1.98
N SER A 2 -2.82 31.34 -1.49
CA SER A 2 -2.26 29.99 -1.36
C SER A 2 -2.36 29.30 -2.72
N GLU A 3 -1.23 28.85 -3.28
CA GLU A 3 -1.22 28.09 -4.53
C GLU A 3 -2.08 26.83 -4.40
N ARG A 4 -3.00 26.60 -5.35
CA ARG A 4 -3.74 25.34 -5.40
C ARG A 4 -2.80 24.23 -5.86
N LYS A 5 -2.36 23.38 -4.93
CA LYS A 5 -1.67 22.13 -5.25
C LYS A 5 -2.70 21.01 -5.40
N LYS A 6 -2.54 20.17 -6.42
CA LYS A 6 -3.33 18.95 -6.63
C LYS A 6 -2.42 17.75 -6.39
N ALA A 7 -2.78 16.89 -5.45
CA ALA A 7 -2.07 15.64 -5.25
C ALA A 7 -2.37 14.66 -6.41
N VAL A 8 -1.35 13.90 -6.82
CA VAL A 8 -1.44 12.91 -7.90
C VAL A 8 -0.80 11.61 -7.42
N SER A 9 -1.38 10.47 -7.81
CA SER A 9 -0.86 9.16 -7.45
C SER A 9 0.52 8.93 -8.08
N ARG A 10 1.47 8.44 -7.28
CA ARG A 10 2.81 8.02 -7.73
C ARG A 10 2.98 6.50 -7.75
N ILE A 11 1.92 5.74 -7.46
CA ILE A 11 1.98 4.29 -7.27
C ILE A 11 2.47 3.59 -8.54
N ALA A 12 1.94 3.96 -9.71
CA ALA A 12 2.35 3.37 -10.98
C ALA A 12 3.86 3.55 -11.23
N THR A 13 4.36 4.79 -11.07
CA THR A 13 5.78 5.10 -11.24
C THR A 13 6.67 4.31 -10.27
N LEU A 14 6.23 4.14 -9.02
CA LEU A 14 6.99 3.38 -8.02
C LEU A 14 6.95 1.88 -8.30
N ARG A 15 5.81 1.35 -8.71
CA ARG A 15 5.64 -0.04 -9.12
C ARG A 15 6.52 -0.40 -10.33
N ASP A 16 6.54 0.47 -11.35
CA ASP A 16 7.35 0.26 -12.55
C ASP A 16 8.85 0.23 -12.22
N LYS A 17 9.31 1.07 -11.30
CA LYS A 17 10.70 1.07 -10.81
C LYS A 17 11.11 -0.22 -10.12
N THR A 18 10.17 -1.01 -9.62
CA THR A 18 10.45 -2.31 -9.01
C THR A 18 10.20 -3.47 -9.96
N GLY A 19 9.89 -3.23 -11.24
CA GLY A 19 9.64 -4.27 -12.24
C GLY A 19 8.32 -5.04 -12.05
N LEU A 20 7.44 -4.60 -11.15
CA LEU A 20 6.22 -5.33 -10.82
C LEU A 20 5.07 -4.98 -11.78
N THR A 21 4.29 -5.99 -12.14
CA THR A 21 2.97 -5.79 -12.75
C THR A 21 1.94 -5.38 -11.69
N GLN A 22 0.82 -4.79 -12.12
CA GLN A 22 -0.28 -4.44 -11.21
C GLN A 22 -0.81 -5.67 -10.44
N ALA A 23 -0.90 -6.83 -11.11
CA ALA A 23 -1.35 -8.08 -10.49
C ALA A 23 -0.38 -8.59 -9.42
N GLN A 24 0.93 -8.51 -9.67
CA GLN A 24 1.95 -8.88 -8.68
C GLN A 24 1.92 -7.96 -7.47
N LEU A 25 1.82 -6.64 -7.68
CA LEU A 25 1.69 -5.68 -6.57
C LEU A 25 0.41 -5.94 -5.76
N ALA A 26 -0.70 -6.25 -6.43
CA ALA A 26 -1.97 -6.58 -5.78
C ALA A 26 -1.83 -7.79 -4.84
N VAL A 27 -1.19 -8.86 -5.31
CA VAL A 27 -0.90 -10.05 -4.49
C VAL A 27 -0.05 -9.68 -3.26
N LEU A 28 1.03 -8.91 -3.45
CA LEU A 28 1.94 -8.55 -2.36
C LEU A 28 1.29 -7.65 -1.30
N VAL A 29 0.32 -6.83 -1.70
CA VAL A 29 -0.40 -5.90 -0.80
C VAL A 29 -1.66 -6.56 -0.20
N GLY A 30 -2.08 -7.72 -0.71
CA GLY A 30 -3.30 -8.40 -0.25
C GLY A 30 -4.59 -7.73 -0.73
N VAL A 31 -4.59 -7.14 -1.94
CA VAL A 31 -5.76 -6.49 -2.56
C VAL A 31 -6.01 -7.02 -3.97
N THR A 32 -7.11 -6.60 -4.60
CA THR A 32 -7.38 -6.96 -5.99
C THR A 32 -6.56 -6.11 -6.97
N THR A 33 -6.29 -6.63 -8.18
CA THR A 33 -5.65 -5.85 -9.26
C THR A 33 -6.42 -4.58 -9.60
N ASN A 34 -7.76 -4.64 -9.57
CA ASN A 34 -8.63 -3.48 -9.79
C ASN A 34 -8.44 -2.41 -8.70
N THR A 35 -8.19 -2.82 -7.45
CA THR A 35 -7.84 -1.90 -6.36
C THR A 35 -6.56 -1.13 -6.67
N ILE A 36 -5.50 -1.82 -7.10
CA ILE A 36 -4.25 -1.18 -7.53
C ILE A 36 -4.49 -0.21 -8.69
N GLN A 37 -5.24 -0.62 -9.72
CA GLN A 37 -5.58 0.24 -10.85
C GLN A 37 -6.32 1.52 -10.43
N ASN A 38 -7.26 1.41 -9.49
CA ASN A 38 -7.99 2.56 -8.94
C ASN A 38 -7.07 3.51 -8.15
N TRP A 39 -6.12 2.96 -7.39
CA TRP A 39 -5.12 3.76 -6.68
C TRP A 39 -4.15 4.45 -7.65
N GLU A 40 -3.73 3.79 -8.73
CA GLU A 40 -2.84 4.35 -9.75
C GLU A 40 -3.51 5.45 -10.59
N SER A 41 -4.79 5.29 -10.91
CA SER A 41 -5.55 6.31 -11.66
C SER A 41 -5.95 7.53 -10.81
N GLY A 42 -5.68 7.51 -9.51
CA GLY A 42 -6.00 8.62 -8.60
C GLY A 42 -7.49 8.79 -8.30
N LYS A 43 -8.33 7.81 -8.64
CA LYS A 43 -9.80 7.87 -8.45
C LYS A 43 -10.24 7.76 -6.99
N SER A 44 -9.43 7.16 -6.12
CA SER A 44 -9.81 6.91 -4.71
C SER A 44 -8.66 6.93 -3.70
N GLY A 45 -7.42 6.69 -4.12
CA GLY A 45 -6.30 6.53 -3.18
C GLY A 45 -5.71 7.84 -2.65
N VAL A 46 -5.68 8.89 -3.47
CA VAL A 46 -4.89 10.10 -3.18
C VAL A 46 -5.49 10.93 -2.04
N ASP A 47 -6.80 11.19 -2.10
CA ASP A 47 -7.51 11.99 -1.08
C ASP A 47 -7.43 11.33 0.29
N GLN A 48 -7.47 9.99 0.34
CA GLN A 48 -7.37 9.25 1.59
C GLN A 48 -5.96 9.35 2.20
N ILE A 49 -4.92 9.27 1.36
CA ILE A 49 -3.53 9.48 1.81
C ILE A 49 -3.35 10.90 2.36
N GLU A 50 -3.88 11.93 1.70
CA GLU A 50 -3.79 13.31 2.20
C GLU A 50 -4.46 13.48 3.57
N LYS A 51 -5.61 12.82 3.79
CA LYS A 51 -6.29 12.84 5.10
C LYS A 51 -5.43 12.20 6.20
N PHE A 52 -4.82 11.05 5.91
CA PHE A 52 -3.94 10.39 6.88
C PHE A 52 -2.66 11.19 7.16
N LEU A 53 -2.07 11.84 6.15
CA LEU A 53 -0.92 12.72 6.36
C LEU A 53 -1.27 13.92 7.25
N LYS A 54 -2.43 14.55 7.03
CA LYS A 54 -2.94 15.61 7.92
C LYS A 54 -3.19 15.11 9.34
N LEU A 55 -3.74 13.90 9.48
CA LEU A 55 -3.95 13.28 10.79
C LEU A 55 -2.61 13.09 11.52
N CYS A 56 -1.59 12.57 10.84
CA CYS A 56 -0.23 12.42 11.37
C CYS A 56 0.38 13.76 11.81
N GLU A 57 0.22 14.81 10.99
CA GLU A 57 0.69 16.16 11.30
C GLU A 57 0.04 16.74 12.57
N VAL A 58 -1.28 16.57 12.72
CA VAL A 58 -2.03 17.05 13.89
C VAL A 58 -1.67 16.26 15.16
N LEU A 59 -1.42 14.96 15.03
CA LEU A 59 -1.09 14.08 16.17
C LEU A 59 0.40 14.07 16.51
N GLY A 60 1.28 14.60 15.64
CA GLY A 60 2.73 14.60 15.83
C GLY A 60 3.34 13.19 15.79
N CYS A 61 2.81 12.30 14.93
CA CYS A 61 3.27 10.91 14.82
C CYS A 61 3.45 10.50 13.35
N ASP A 62 4.16 9.40 13.13
CA ASP A 62 4.26 8.75 11.82
C ASP A 62 3.06 7.82 11.54
N LEU A 63 2.81 7.52 10.26
CA LEU A 63 1.65 6.72 9.83
C LEU A 63 1.61 5.32 10.48
N GLN A 64 2.77 4.71 10.71
CA GLN A 64 2.90 3.40 11.35
C GLN A 64 2.44 3.42 12.81
N GLN A 65 2.48 4.58 13.47
CA GLN A 65 2.04 4.72 14.86
C GLN A 65 0.51 4.81 15.00
N LEU A 66 -0.23 4.89 13.89
CA LEU A 66 -1.70 4.90 13.92
C LEU A 66 -2.32 3.50 14.12
N ILE A 67 -1.52 2.44 14.07
CA ILE A 67 -1.99 1.04 14.11
C ILE A 67 -1.24 0.30 15.21
N GLU A 68 -1.98 -0.44 16.03
CA GLU A 68 -1.45 -1.40 16.99
C GLU A 68 -1.91 -2.80 16.58
N TYR A 69 -0.97 -3.75 16.48
CA TYR A 69 -1.26 -5.14 16.17
C TYR A 69 -1.37 -5.92 17.48
N VAL A 70 -2.60 -6.23 17.87
CA VAL A 70 -2.87 -7.11 19.01
C VAL A 70 -3.06 -8.55 18.51
N PRO A 71 -2.60 -9.58 19.26
CA PRO A 71 -2.89 -10.96 18.93
C PRO A 71 -4.39 -11.18 18.84
N ASP A 72 -4.87 -11.73 17.73
CA ASP A 72 -6.24 -12.18 17.60
C ASP A 72 -6.31 -13.63 18.14
N PRO A 73 -6.94 -13.86 19.31
CA PRO A 73 -6.99 -15.19 19.91
C PRO A 73 -7.80 -16.19 19.09
N GLU A 74 -8.61 -15.73 18.14
CA GLU A 74 -9.46 -16.54 17.25
C GLU A 74 -8.91 -16.58 15.81
N ALA A 75 -7.69 -16.09 15.57
CA ALA A 75 -7.08 -16.16 14.24
C ALA A 75 -6.75 -17.60 13.87
N ASP A 76 -7.56 -18.17 13.00
CA ASP A 76 -7.31 -19.43 12.33
C ASP A 76 -6.10 -19.29 11.38
N ASP A 77 -4.99 -19.96 11.72
CA ASP A 77 -3.74 -20.03 10.95
C ASP A 77 -3.92 -20.53 9.50
N THR A 78 -5.10 -21.04 9.13
CA THR A 78 -5.38 -21.58 7.79
C THR A 78 -5.95 -20.58 6.78
N LYS A 79 -6.16 -19.30 7.12
CA LYS A 79 -6.66 -18.31 6.14
C LYS A 79 -5.62 -17.98 5.06
N ALA A 80 -5.82 -18.58 3.89
CA ALA A 80 -5.11 -18.32 2.64
C ALA A 80 -4.99 -16.81 2.36
N GLY A 81 -3.78 -16.28 2.47
CA GLY A 81 -3.46 -14.87 2.22
C GLY A 81 -2.35 -14.28 3.09
N SER A 82 -1.96 -14.95 4.18
CA SER A 82 -0.83 -14.54 5.02
C SER A 82 0.51 -14.91 4.38
N PHE A 83 0.92 -14.15 3.37
CA PHE A 83 2.34 -14.16 3.01
C PHE A 83 3.11 -13.47 4.14
N SER A 84 4.12 -14.14 4.69
CA SER A 84 5.02 -13.51 5.65
C SER A 84 5.77 -12.35 4.99
N LEU A 85 6.35 -11.46 5.80
CA LEU A 85 7.20 -10.38 5.28
C LEU A 85 8.39 -10.94 4.48
N GLU A 86 8.91 -12.09 4.89
CA GLU A 86 9.93 -12.85 4.17
C GLU A 86 9.41 -13.37 2.83
N ASP A 87 8.23 -13.98 2.78
CA ASP A 87 7.61 -14.44 1.52
C ASP A 87 7.42 -13.28 0.54
N LEU A 88 6.94 -12.14 1.03
CA LEU A 88 6.77 -10.93 0.21
C LEU A 88 8.10 -10.40 -0.32
N ARG A 89 9.18 -10.48 0.48
CA ARG A 89 10.54 -10.10 0.06
C ARG A 89 11.08 -11.05 -1.00
N GLU A 90 10.91 -12.35 -0.83
CA GLU A 90 11.32 -13.36 -1.81
C GLU A 90 10.54 -13.22 -3.12
N MET A 91 9.22 -13.09 -3.05
CA MET A 91 8.37 -12.88 -4.23
C MET A 91 8.74 -11.60 -4.96
N ARG A 92 9.03 -10.52 -4.22
CA ARG A 92 9.54 -9.27 -4.81
C ARG A 92 10.89 -9.47 -5.50
N GLN A 93 11.83 -10.21 -4.92
CA GLN A 93 13.12 -10.48 -5.57
C GLN A 93 12.94 -11.34 -6.82
N ARG A 94 12.07 -12.36 -6.77
CA ARG A 94 11.80 -13.26 -7.88
C ARG A 94 11.13 -12.55 -9.06
N TRP A 95 10.20 -11.64 -8.78
CA TRP A 95 9.46 -10.90 -9.82
C TRP A 95 10.10 -9.58 -10.22
N GLY A 96 10.94 -8.99 -9.36
CA GLY A 96 11.60 -7.71 -9.58
C GLY A 96 12.83 -7.76 -10.50
N SER A 97 13.02 -8.87 -11.22
CA SER A 97 14.13 -9.04 -12.17
C SER A 97 13.68 -8.62 -13.57
N LYS A 98 14.17 -7.48 -14.03
CA LYS A 98 14.13 -7.07 -15.44
C LYS A 98 15.49 -6.52 -15.84
#